data_AF-A0AAW6Y1S0-F1
#
_entry.id   AF-A0AAW6Y1S0-F1
#
_cell.length_a   1.000
_cell.length_b   1.000
_cell.length_c   1.000
_cell.angle_alpha   90.00
_cell.angle_beta   90.00
_cell.angle_gamma   90.00
#
_symmetry.space_group_name_H-M   'P 1'
#
loop_
_entity.id
_entity.type
_entity.pdbx_description
1 polymer ?
#
loop_
_entity_poly.entity_id
_entity_poly.type
_entity_poly.pdbx_seq_one_letter_code
_entity_poly.pdbx_strand_id
1 'polypeptide(L)'
;NTEGYLDLTSYHALKKLQRELFGYRPLVYICSPYSGDTEANVELARQFCGFAVSAGKIPFAPHLHYPQFMDDADPDQRELAMFFNRVLLAKCEALWAY
;
A
#
# COMPACT_ATOMS: atom_id res chain seq x y z
N ASN A 1 -3.46 -16.80 25.01
CA ASN A 1 -2.94 -16.99 26.38
C ASN A 1 -1.92 -18.12 26.34
N THR A 2 -1.31 -18.51 27.46
CA THR A 2 -0.34 -19.62 27.54
C THR A 2 -0.88 -20.97 27.05
N GLU A 3 -2.19 -21.07 26.77
CA GLU A 3 -2.87 -22.27 26.28
C GLU A 3 -3.31 -22.17 24.81
N GLY A 4 -2.81 -21.17 24.05
CA GLY A 4 -3.07 -21.06 22.61
C GLY A 4 -4.45 -20.51 22.23
N TYR A 5 -5.31 -20.18 23.20
CA TYR A 5 -6.56 -19.49 22.92
C TYR A 5 -6.32 -18.03 22.53
N LEU A 6 -7.19 -17.52 21.66
CA LEU A 6 -7.25 -16.10 21.32
C LEU A 6 -7.46 -15.30 22.61
N ASP A 7 -6.42 -14.60 23.04
CA ASP A 7 -6.52 -13.70 24.19
C ASP A 7 -7.12 -12.38 23.71
N LEU A 8 -8.44 -12.30 23.81
CA LEU A 8 -9.22 -11.13 23.43
C LEU A 8 -8.85 -9.90 24.27
N THR A 9 -8.47 -10.09 25.54
CA THR A 9 -8.07 -8.98 26.43
C THR A 9 -6.77 -8.35 25.93
N SER A 10 -5.76 -9.17 25.65
CA SER A 10 -4.49 -8.70 25.07
C SER A 10 -4.70 -8.10 23.69
N TYR A 11 -5.53 -8.71 22.84
CA TYR A 11 -5.89 -8.17 21.53
C TYR A 11 -6.54 -6.78 21.62
N HIS A 12 -7.54 -6.62 22.50
CA HIS A 12 -8.22 -5.34 22.68
C HIS A 12 -7.30 -4.26 23.25
N ALA A 13 -6.43 -4.61 24.20
CA ALA A 13 -5.44 -3.69 24.75
C ALA A 13 -4.46 -3.22 23.68
N LEU A 14 -3.89 -4.13 22.88
CA LEU A 14 -2.98 -3.80 21.79
C LEU A 14 -3.66 -2.94 20.72
N LYS A 15 -4.89 -3.28 20.33
CA LYS A 15 -5.64 -2.50 19.34
C LYS A 15 -5.98 -1.10 19.84
N LYS A 16 -6.28 -0.95 21.14
CA LYS A 16 -6.50 0.36 21.78
C LYS A 16 -5.22 1.20 21.75
N LEU A 17 -4.09 0.63 22.19
CA LEU A 17 -2.79 1.29 22.16
C LEU A 17 -2.38 1.70 20.74
N GLN A 18 -2.54 0.81 19.76
CA GLN A 18 -2.27 1.14 18.35
C GLN A 18 -3.12 2.31 17.85
N ARG A 19 -4.40 2.35 18.23
CA ARG A 19 -5.30 3.45 17.83
C ARG A 19 -4.95 4.76 18.53
N GLU A 20 -4.49 4.73 19.78
CA GLU A 20 -3.99 5.90 20.51
C GLU A 20 -2.66 6.41 19.95
N LEU A 21 -1.74 5.51 19.58
CA LEU A 21 -0.42 5.86 19.05
C LEU A 21 -0.45 6.32 17.61
N PHE A 22 -1.16 5.60 16.73
CA PHE A 22 -1.10 5.82 15.28
C PHE A 22 -2.34 6.52 14.72
N GLY A 23 -3.43 6.56 15.46
CA GLY A 23 -4.71 7.08 14.98
C GLY A 23 -5.34 6.22 13.87
N TYR A 24 -6.41 6.73 13.27
CA TYR A 24 -6.96 6.17 12.05
C TYR A 24 -6.09 6.57 10.85
N ARG A 25 -5.68 5.59 10.03
CA ARG A 25 -4.88 5.83 8.83
C ARG A 25 -5.49 5.08 7.64
N PRO A 26 -6.21 5.76 6.75
CA PRO A 26 -6.84 5.10 5.62
C PRO A 26 -5.80 4.63 4.60
N LEU A 27 -6.07 3.50 3.96
CA LEU A 27 -5.24 2.97 2.87
C LEU A 27 -5.51 3.78 1.60
N VAL A 28 -4.43 4.28 0.99
CA VAL A 28 -4.47 5.12 -0.21
C VAL A 28 -3.65 4.47 -1.31
N TYR A 29 -4.28 4.26 -2.46
CA TYR A 29 -3.61 3.82 -3.66
C TYR A 29 -2.92 5.01 -4.33
N ILE A 30 -1.63 4.92 -4.57
CA ILE A 30 -0.84 5.96 -5.26
C ILE A 30 -0.68 5.54 -6.73
N CYS A 31 -1.19 6.38 -7.62
CA CYS A 31 -1.06 6.25 -9.07
C CYS A 31 -0.22 7.40 -9.58
N SER A 32 0.85 7.08 -10.30
CA SER A 32 1.71 8.03 -10.98
C SER A 32 2.28 7.36 -12.23
N PRO A 33 2.75 8.13 -13.23
CA PRO A 33 3.50 7.59 -14.34
C PRO A 33 4.65 6.71 -13.85
N TYR A 34 4.92 5.66 -14.60
CA TYR A 34 6.08 4.77 -14.37
C TYR A 34 6.94 4.69 -15.63
N SER A 35 6.32 4.54 -16.80
CA SER A 35 7.00 4.47 -18.09
C SER A 35 7.56 5.82 -18.57
N GLY A 36 8.54 5.77 -19.47
CA GLY A 36 9.28 6.94 -19.94
C GLY A 36 10.55 7.14 -19.12
N ASP A 37 10.65 8.26 -18.41
CA ASP A 37 11.74 8.50 -17.46
C ASP A 37 11.48 7.74 -16.15
N THR A 38 11.79 6.45 -16.15
CA THR A 38 11.55 5.55 -15.02
C THR A 38 12.25 6.01 -13.74
N GLU A 39 13.44 6.59 -13.83
CA GLU A 39 14.18 7.05 -12.66
C GLU A 39 13.49 8.25 -12.00
N ALA A 40 13.14 9.28 -12.80
CA ALA A 40 12.40 10.43 -12.30
C ALA A 40 11.00 10.05 -11.79
N ASN A 41 10.30 9.17 -12.50
CA ASN A 41 8.96 8.71 -12.12
C ASN A 41 8.96 7.90 -10.83
N VAL A 42 9.96 7.04 -10.63
CA VAL A 42 10.13 6.28 -9.39
C VAL A 42 10.38 7.22 -8.21
N GLU A 43 11.22 8.24 -8.39
CA GLU A 43 11.48 9.22 -7.35
C GLU A 43 10.24 10.07 -7.02
N LEU A 44 9.50 10.48 -8.05
CA LEU A 44 8.24 11.19 -7.89
C LEU A 44 7.21 10.35 -7.08
N ALA A 45 7.05 9.07 -7.44
CA ALA A 45 6.17 8.15 -6.72
C ALA A 45 6.58 7.99 -5.24
N ARG A 46 7.88 7.91 -4.94
CA ARG A 46 8.41 7.85 -3.56
C ARG A 46 8.08 9.12 -2.79
N GLN A 47 8.22 10.29 -3.40
CA GLN A 47 7.88 11.57 -2.78
C GLN A 47 6.39 11.64 -2.44
N PHE A 48 5.51 11.18 -3.33
CA PHE A 48 4.07 11.14 -3.04
C PHE A 48 3.70 10.10 -1.97
N CYS A 49 4.36 8.94 -1.94
CA CYS A 49 4.25 8.03 -0.81
C CYS A 49 4.65 8.70 0.52
N GLY A 50 5.78 9.42 0.54
CA GLY A 50 6.24 10.18 1.72
C GLY A 50 5.25 11.27 2.14
N PHE A 51 4.65 11.98 1.18
CA PHE A 51 3.59 12.95 1.44
C PHE A 51 2.36 12.30 2.05
N ALA A 52 1.91 11.16 1.52
CA ALA A 52 0.78 10.41 2.07
C ALA A 52 1.04 9.94 3.52
N VAL A 53 2.24 9.46 3.84
CA VAL A 53 2.64 9.13 5.23
C VAL A 53 2.50 10.34 6.15
N SER A 54 3.02 11.50 5.70
CA SER A 54 2.95 12.76 6.44
C SER A 54 1.50 13.25 6.63
N ALA A 55 0.62 12.93 5.68
CA ALA A 55 -0.82 13.19 5.75
C ALA A 55 -1.62 12.15 6.56
N GLY A 56 -0.95 11.27 7.31
CA GLY A 56 -1.60 10.27 8.15
C GLY A 56 -2.24 9.12 7.38
N LYS A 57 -1.72 8.79 6.19
CA LYS A 57 -2.24 7.73 5.31
C LYS A 57 -1.30 6.54 5.27
N ILE A 58 -1.82 5.39 4.83
CA ILE A 58 -1.02 4.23 4.45
C ILE A 58 -0.92 4.24 2.92
N PRO A 59 0.22 4.63 2.31
CA PRO A 59 0.35 4.62 0.86
C PRO A 59 0.63 3.21 0.33
N PHE A 60 0.08 2.90 -0.84
CA PHE A 60 0.45 1.73 -1.63
C PHE A 60 0.62 2.11 -3.10
N ALA A 61 1.86 1.99 -3.60
CA ALA A 61 2.24 2.26 -4.98
C ALA A 61 2.67 0.94 -5.66
N PRO A 62 1.76 0.17 -6.26
CA PRO A 62 2.09 -1.15 -6.80
C PRO A 62 3.11 -1.11 -7.94
N HIS A 63 3.19 -0.02 -8.69
CA HIS A 63 4.20 0.18 -9.73
C HIS A 63 5.63 0.33 -9.16
N LEU A 64 5.80 0.60 -7.86
CA LEU A 64 7.09 0.50 -7.18
C LEU A 64 7.35 -0.91 -6.62
N HIS A 65 6.29 -1.70 -6.42
CA HIS A 65 6.36 -2.97 -5.71
C HIS A 65 6.53 -4.15 -6.66
N TYR A 66 5.62 -4.32 -7.62
CA TYR A 66 5.58 -5.50 -8.50
C TYR A 66 6.78 -5.62 -9.45
N PRO A 67 7.32 -4.54 -10.04
CA PRO A 67 8.48 -4.68 -10.94
C PRO A 67 9.74 -5.27 -10.30
N GLN A 68 9.79 -5.40 -8.97
CA GLN A 68 10.91 -6.03 -8.27
C GLN A 68 10.90 -7.57 -8.38
N PHE A 69 9.76 -8.18 -8.75
CA PHE A 69 9.60 -9.63 -8.82
C PHE A 69 8.59 -10.11 -9.88
N MET A 70 8.01 -9.20 -10.65
CA MET A 70 7.14 -9.48 -11.80
C MET A 70 7.65 -8.72 -13.02
N ASP A 71 7.65 -9.38 -14.18
CA ASP A 71 8.04 -8.77 -15.45
C ASP A 71 6.83 -8.14 -16.15
N ASP A 72 6.85 -6.81 -16.32
CA ASP A 72 5.78 -6.06 -17.00
C ASP A 72 5.80 -6.25 -18.53
N ALA A 73 6.89 -6.78 -19.09
CA ALA A 73 7.01 -7.15 -20.50
C ALA A 73 6.43 -8.53 -20.81
N ASP A 74 6.24 -9.39 -19.79
CA ASP A 74 5.53 -10.66 -19.89
C ASP A 74 4.01 -10.40 -19.79
N PRO A 75 3.23 -10.67 -20.86
CA PRO A 75 1.78 -10.41 -20.87
C PRO A 75 1.00 -11.12 -19.74
N ASP A 76 1.40 -12.34 -19.37
CA ASP A 76 0.68 -13.14 -18.37
C ASP A 76 0.93 -12.58 -16.96
N GLN A 77 2.18 -12.21 -16.67
CA GLN A 77 2.54 -11.55 -15.41
C GLN A 77 1.93 -10.15 -15.32
N ARG A 78 1.89 -9.42 -16.44
CA ARG A 78 1.23 -8.12 -16.52
C ARG A 78 -0.25 -8.23 -16.21
N GLU A 79 -0.96 -9.19 -16.81
CA GLU A 79 -2.39 -9.41 -16.53
C GLU A 79 -2.62 -9.77 -15.05
N LEU A 80 -1.77 -10.64 -14.48
CA LEU A 80 -1.82 -10.99 -13.07
C LEU A 80 -1.59 -9.77 -12.15
N ALA A 81 -0.61 -8.93 -12.47
CA ALA A 81 -0.35 -7.69 -11.72
C ALA A 81 -1.55 -6.73 -11.81
N MET A 82 -2.20 -6.62 -12.97
CA MET A 82 -3.41 -5.81 -13.14
C MET A 82 -4.59 -6.36 -12.32
N PHE A 83 -4.73 -7.67 -12.21
CA PHE A 83 -5.70 -8.29 -11.33
C PHE A 83 -5.44 -7.93 -9.86
N PHE A 84 -4.18 -8.06 -9.39
CA PHE A 84 -3.81 -7.67 -8.02
C PHE A 84 -4.08 -6.18 -7.75
N ASN A 85 -3.76 -5.31 -8.70
CA ASN A 85 -4.04 -3.87 -8.62
C ASN A 85 -5.54 -3.59 -8.40
N ARG A 86 -6.42 -4.27 -9.13
CA ARG A 86 -7.88 -4.12 -8.97
C ARG A 86 -8.35 -4.56 -7.59
N VAL A 87 -7.83 -5.69 -7.10
CA VAL A 87 -8.16 -6.20 -5.75
C VAL A 87 -7.72 -5.22 -4.68
N LEU A 88 -6.51 -4.67 -4.78
CA LEU A 88 -5.96 -3.73 -3.80
C LEU A 88 -6.65 -2.38 -3.86
N LEU A 89 -6.96 -1.88 -5.06
CA LEU A 89 -7.72 -0.65 -5.23
C LEU A 89 -9.08 -0.74 -4.54
N ALA A 90 -9.76 -1.88 -4.63
CA ALA A 90 -11.04 -2.12 -3.94
C ALA A 90 -10.94 -2.15 -2.40
N LYS A 91 -9.72 -2.24 -1.84
CA LYS A 91 -9.47 -2.14 -0.38
C LYS A 91 -9.02 -0.75 0.04
N CYS A 92 -8.68 0.11 -0.91
CA CYS A 92 -8.27 1.47 -0.63
C CYS A 92 -9.49 2.36 -0.42
N GLU A 93 -9.37 3.33 0.48
CA GLU A 93 -10.41 4.33 0.72
C GLU A 93 -10.28 5.54 -0.21
N ALA A 94 -9.11 5.71 -0.83
CA ALA A 94 -8.87 6.73 -1.83
C ALA A 94 -7.82 6.28 -2.86
N LEU A 95 -7.93 6.87 -4.04
CA LEU A 95 -6.92 6.85 -5.10
C LEU A 95 -6.35 8.26 -5.22
N TRP A 96 -5.03 8.41 -5.09
CA TRP A 96 -4.34 9.66 -5.36
C TRP A 96 -3.56 9.50 -6.66
N ALA A 97 -3.91 10.30 -7.66
CA ALA A 97 -3.28 10.29 -8.97
C ALA A 97 -2.46 11.57 -9.16
N TYR A 98 -1.25 11.42 -9.70
CA TYR A 98 -0.29 12.49 -9.94
C TYR A 98 0.33 12.37 -11.33
#